data_AF-A0A358GNL2-F1
#
_entry.id   AF-A0A358GNL2-F1
#
_cell.length_a   1.000
_cell.length_b   1.000
_cell.length_c   1.000
_cell.angle_alpha   90.00
_cell.angle_beta   90.00
_cell.angle_gamma   90.00
#
_symmetry.space_group_name_H-M   'P 1'
#
loop_
_entity.id
_entity.type
_entity.pdbx_description
1 polymer ?
#
loop_
_entity_poly.entity_id
_entity_poly.type
_entity_poly.pdbx_seq_one_letter_code
_entity_poly.pdbx_strand_id
1 'polypeptide(L)' 'MNIKYPERSFQFRDFIYESHFGNYFISYADQDEKLISLMLEPKFLPVIVTYDPLDQPMTD' A
#
# COMPACT_ATOMS: atom_id res chain seq x y z
N MET A 1 16.06 -2.22 10.68
CA MET A 1 14.68 -2.17 10.17
C MET A 1 14.41 -0.72 9.81
N ASN A 2 14.26 -0.40 8.53
CA ASN A 2 13.89 0.96 8.10
C ASN A 2 12.37 0.97 7.95
N ILE A 3 11.68 1.79 8.75
CA ILE A 3 10.22 1.90 8.70
C ILE A 3 9.90 3.07 7.77
N LYS A 4 9.17 2.79 6.68
CA LYS A 4 8.69 3.83 5.76
C LYS A 4 7.51 4.56 6.43
N TYR A 5 7.53 5.89 6.45
CA TYR A 5 6.53 6.77 7.08
C TYR A 5 6.35 6.59 8.61
N PRO A 6 7.42 6.69 9.42
CA PRO A 6 7.36 6.46 10.87
C PRO A 6 6.46 7.45 11.62
N GLU A 7 6.21 8.63 11.06
CA GLU A 7 5.35 9.68 11.60
C GLU A 7 3.85 9.39 11.43
N ARG A 8 3.48 8.41 10.61
CA ARG A 8 2.08 8.08 10.31
C ARG A 8 1.62 6.88 11.12
N SER A 9 0.37 6.93 11.55
CA SER A 9 -0.34 5.76 12.10
C SER A 9 -1.29 5.23 11.04
N PHE A 10 -1.15 3.94 10.71
CA PHE A 10 -2.00 3.27 9.73
C PHE A 10 -2.82 2.18 10.43
N GLN A 11 -4.12 2.18 10.19
CA GLN A 11 -5.02 1.13 10.63
C GLN A 11 -5.32 0.21 9.45
N PHE A 12 -5.01 -1.08 9.58
CA PHE A 12 -5.37 -2.07 8.58
C PHE A 12 -6.88 -2.08 8.33
N ARG A 13 -7.28 -2.14 7.06
CA ARG A 13 -8.70 -2.22 6.66
C ARG A 13 -9.00 -3.51 5.91
N ASP A 14 -8.25 -3.79 4.86
CA ASP A 14 -8.56 -4.93 3.99
C ASP A 14 -7.34 -5.46 3.23
N PHE A 15 -7.45 -6.70 2.77
CA PHE A 15 -6.50 -7.39 1.91
C PHE A 15 -7.25 -8.22 0.87
N ILE A 16 -7.18 -7.79 -0.40
CA ILE A 16 -7.94 -8.40 -1.49
C ILE A 16 -7.02 -8.86 -2.62
N TYR A 17 -7.40 -9.93 -3.30
CA TYR A 17 -6.82 -10.31 -4.57
C TYR A 17 -7.73 -9.87 -5.70
N GLU A 18 -7.23 -9.05 -6.62
CA GLU A 18 -7.97 -8.60 -7.80
C GLU A 18 -7.52 -9.40 -9.02
N SER A 19 -8.34 -10.36 -9.43
CA SER A 19 -8.03 -11.30 -10.51
C SER A 19 -7.87 -10.62 -11.87
N HIS A 20 -8.50 -9.47 -12.11
CA HIS A 20 -8.37 -8.76 -13.38
C HIS A 20 -6.95 -8.28 -13.64
N PHE A 21 -6.22 -7.92 -12.58
CA PHE A 21 -4.83 -7.44 -12.67
C PHE A 21 -3.82 -8.49 -12.20
N GLY A 22 -4.29 -9.56 -11.53
CA GLY A 22 -3.42 -10.55 -10.92
C GLY A 22 -2.59 -9.98 -9.77
N ASN A 23 -3.10 -8.96 -9.07
CA ASN A 23 -2.39 -8.29 -7.98
C ASN A 23 -3.15 -8.38 -6.67
N TYR A 24 -2.44 -8.23 -5.56
CA TYR A 24 -3.05 -8.01 -4.26
C TYR A 24 -3.13 -6.52 -3.97
N PHE A 25 -4.19 -6.10 -3.30
CA PHE A 25 -4.30 -4.77 -2.73
C PHE A 25 -4.37 -4.89 -1.22
N ILE A 26 -3.56 -4.08 -0.54
CA ILE A 26 -3.63 -3.91 0.91
C ILE A 26 -4.04 -2.47 1.21
N SER A 27 -5.05 -2.32 2.05
CA SER A 27 -5.66 -1.04 2.34
C SER A 27 -5.55 -0.69 3.82
N TYR A 28 -5.24 0.58 4.07
CA TYR A 28 -5.11 1.16 5.39
C TYR A 28 -5.91 2.46 5.46
N ALA A 29 -6.45 2.79 6.63
CA ALA A 29 -6.84 4.17 6.91
C ALA A 29 -5.69 4.89 7.60
N ASP A 30 -5.42 6.13 7.18
CA ASP A 30 -4.52 7.02 7.91
C ASP A 30 -5.22 7.73 9.08
N GLN A 31 -4.52 8.66 9.72
CA GLN A 31 -5.01 9.43 10.86
C GLN A 31 -6.22 10.32 10.53
N ASP A 32 -6.36 10.73 9.26
CA ASP A 32 -7.45 11.57 8.77
C ASP A 32 -8.61 10.71 8.21
N GLU A 33 -8.64 9.41 8.53
CA GLU A 33 -9.56 8.39 8.00
C GLU A 33 -9.49 8.22 6.48
N LYS A 34 -8.48 8.77 5.81
CA LYS A 34 -8.30 8.62 4.37
C LYS A 34 -7.81 7.21 4.06
N LEU A 35 -8.48 6.57 3.10
CA LEU A 35 -8.09 5.26 2.60
C LEU A 35 -6.83 5.37 1.72
N ILE A 36 -5.82 4.60 2.08
CA ILE A 36 -4.58 4.40 1.34
C ILE A 36 -4.51 2.94 0.92
N SER A 37 -4.35 2.69 -0.38
CA SER A 37 -4.25 1.34 -0.93
C SER A 37 -2.94 1.16 -1.67
N LEU A 38 -2.18 0.14 -1.28
CA LEU A 38 -0.97 -0.30 -1.95
C LEU A 38 -1.31 -1.45 -2.90
N MET A 39 -0.63 -1.51 -4.03
CA MET A 39 -0.70 -2.66 -4.95
C MET A 39 0.56 -3.51 -4.79
N LEU A 40 0.37 -4.83 -4.70
CA LEU A 40 1.42 -5.80 -4.48
C LEU A 40 1.43 -6.85 -5.59
N GLU A 41 2.62 -7.18 -6.08
CA GLU A 41 2.80 -8.30 -7.01
C GLU A 41 2.73 -9.65 -6.27
N PRO A 42 2.11 -10.68 -6.87
CA PRO A 42 2.04 -12.03 -6.34
C PRO A 42 3.39 -12.76 -6.54
N LYS A 43 4.44 -12.34 -5.82
CA LYS A 43 5.73 -13.03 -5.79
C LYS A 43 5.98 -13.64 -4.41
N PHE A 44 6.51 -14.86 -4.40
CA PHE A 44 7.01 -15.47 -3.17
C PHE A 44 8.29 -14.74 -2.75
N LEU A 45 8.15 -13.83 -1.79
CA LEU A 45 9.18 -13.12 -1.02
C LEU A 45 10.46 -12.68 -1.77
N PRO A 46 10.77 -11.37 -1.82
CA PRO A 46 10.12 -10.28 -1.06
C PRO A 46 8.74 -9.90 -1.62
N VAL A 47 7.87 -9.40 -0.74
CA VAL A 47 6.64 -8.71 -1.19
C VAL A 47 7.06 -7.44 -1.92
N ILE A 48 6.68 -7.31 -3.18
CA ILE A 48 7.01 -6.14 -4.00
C ILE A 48 5.80 -5.22 -4.03
N VAL A 49 5.96 -4.01 -3.49
CA VAL A 49 4.99 -2.92 -3.64
C VAL A 49 5.22 -2.28 -5.00
N THR A 50 4.29 -2.43 -5.93
CA THR A 50 4.38 -1.84 -7.28
C THR A 50 3.76 -0.46 -7.37
N TYR A 51 2.90 -0.11 -6.41
CA TYR A 51 2.29 1.20 -6.32
C TYR A 51 2.11 1.60 -4.86
N ASP A 52 2.60 2.79 -4.53
CA ASP A 52 2.45 3.46 -3.24
C ASP A 52 2.02 4.91 -3.49
N PRO A 53 0.77 5.30 -3.15
CA PRO A 53 0.28 6.65 -3.39
C PRO A 53 0.97 7.69 -2.50
N LEU A 54 1.69 7.29 -1.46
CA LEU A 54 2.47 8.17 -0.59
C LEU A 54 3.91 8.38 -1.08
N ASP A 55 4.31 7.66 -2.14
CA ASP A 55 5.64 7.72 -2.76
C ASP A 55 5.57 8.19 -4.22
N GLN A 56 4.53 8.97 -4.55
CA GLN A 56 4.43 9.58 -5.86
C GLN A 56 5.37 10.80 -5.93
N PRO A 57 6.18 10.94 -7.00
CA PRO A 57 6.89 12.18 -7.22
C PRO A 57 5.87 13.31 -7.31
N MET A 58 6.11 14.41 -6.58
CA MET A 58 5.26 15.60 -6.67
C MET A 58 5.21 16.03 -8.15
N THR A 59 4.04 15.95 -8.77
CA THR A 59 3.78 16.66 -10.02
C THR A 59 3.72 18.15 -9.72
N ASP A 60 4.64 18.91 -10.33
CA ASP A 60 4.65 20.38 -10.40
C ASP A 60 3.36 20.93 -11.04
#